data_AF-A0A7W1YEA3-F1
#
_entry.id   AF-A0A7W1YEA3-F1
#
_cell.length_a   1.000
_cell.length_b   1.000
_cell.length_c   1.000
_cell.angle_alpha   90.00
_cell.angle_beta   90.00
_cell.angle_gamma   90.00
#
_symmetry.space_group_name_H-M   'P 1'
#
loop_
_entity.id
_entity.type
_entity.pdbx_description
1 polymer ?
#
loop_
_entity_poly.entity_id
_entity_poly.type
_entity_poly.pdbx_seq_one_letter_code
_entity_poly.pdbx_strand_id
1 'polypeptide(L)'
;MNDAPLNVHSHIESIVKQEEEALERRSGPERLADRVAGFTGSFSFVLFHLLLVVAWLVVNTVTLPLVRPFDPYPFSLLGVIVALEAVVLSSFILMRQNRMMRRGDRRDHLNLQVDMLTEKEVTKLLQMVRAICGHMGLQNIAGDSEIRELSRDTSIESLSQTLDDRLPGG
;
A
#
# COMPACT_ATOMS: atom_id res chain seq x y z
N MET A 1 10.81 47.75 3.29
CA MET A 1 11.34 46.49 2.75
C MET A 1 11.77 45.60 3.90
N ASN A 2 10.86 44.74 4.41
CA ASN A 2 11.13 43.33 4.67
C ASN A 2 9.83 42.63 5.10
N ASP A 3 9.01 42.23 4.13
CA ASP A 3 7.80 41.45 4.35
C ASP A 3 8.16 39.96 4.21
N ALA A 4 8.35 39.27 5.32
CA ALA A 4 8.54 37.83 5.38
C ALA A 4 7.22 37.09 5.04
N PRO A 5 7.24 35.98 4.29
CA PRO A 5 6.04 35.42 3.68
C PRO A 5 5.12 34.71 4.71
N LEU A 6 3.89 35.23 4.78
CA LEU A 6 2.74 34.89 5.62
C LEU A 6 2.11 33.48 5.46
N ASN A 7 2.78 32.47 4.89
CA ASN A 7 2.07 31.25 4.40
C ASN A 7 2.53 29.88 4.90
N VAL A 8 3.48 29.78 5.84
CA VAL A 8 3.90 28.47 6.36
C VAL A 8 3.15 28.08 7.64
N HIS A 9 2.79 29.05 8.48
CA HIS A 9 2.11 28.76 9.75
C HIS A 9 0.63 28.38 9.57
N SER A 10 -0.09 28.97 8.59
CA SER A 10 -1.49 28.64 8.30
C SER A 10 -1.67 27.23 7.70
N HIS A 11 -0.64 26.70 7.04
CA HIS A 11 -0.66 25.35 6.47
C HIS A 11 -0.38 24.27 7.53
N ILE A 12 0.44 24.57 8.55
CA ILE A 12 0.65 23.65 9.67
C ILE A 12 -0.63 23.52 10.50
N GLU A 13 -1.32 24.64 10.72
CA GLU A 13 -2.58 24.66 11.47
C GLU A 13 -3.71 23.92 10.74
N SER A 14 -3.77 23.98 9.40
CA SER A 14 -4.76 23.23 8.61
C SER A 14 -4.48 21.72 8.57
N ILE A 15 -3.21 21.29 8.57
CA ILE A 15 -2.82 19.89 8.66
C ILE A 15 -3.16 19.31 10.04
N VAL A 16 -2.91 20.05 11.12
CA VAL A 16 -3.25 19.63 12.48
C VAL A 16 -4.76 19.54 12.67
N LYS A 17 -5.52 20.48 12.12
CA LYS A 17 -6.99 20.48 12.19
C LYS A 17 -7.63 19.37 11.34
N GLN A 18 -7.03 19.03 10.19
CA GLN A 18 -7.44 17.86 9.39
C GLN A 18 -7.12 16.52 10.08
N GLU A 19 -5.99 16.42 10.78
CA GLU A 19 -5.68 15.26 11.64
C GLU A 19 -6.65 15.18 12.82
N GLU A 20 -7.00 16.30 13.47
CA GLU A 20 -8.01 16.31 14.54
C GLU A 20 -9.41 15.89 14.05
N GLU A 21 -9.88 16.38 12.91
CA GLU A 21 -11.17 15.95 12.34
C GLU A 21 -11.14 14.47 11.86
N ALA A 22 -9.98 13.96 11.42
CA ALA A 22 -9.78 12.55 11.12
C ALA A 22 -9.70 11.68 12.39
N LEU A 23 -9.22 12.23 13.51
CA LEU A 23 -9.19 11.59 14.82
C LEU A 23 -10.58 11.60 15.48
N GLU A 24 -11.38 12.66 15.31
CA GLU A 24 -12.75 12.76 15.83
C GLU A 24 -13.73 11.85 15.08
N ARG A 25 -13.48 11.54 13.79
CA ARG A 25 -14.25 10.55 13.03
C ARG A 25 -13.84 9.10 13.27
N ARG A 26 -12.75 8.84 14.01
CA ARG A 26 -12.41 7.48 14.48
C ARG A 26 -13.36 7.07 15.60
N SER A 27 -14.58 6.75 15.21
CA SER A 27 -15.49 5.98 16.05
C SER A 27 -14.75 4.73 16.55
N GLY A 28 -14.95 4.38 17.83
CA GLY A 28 -14.33 3.23 18.51
C GLY A 28 -14.06 1.96 17.68
N PRO A 29 -14.92 1.53 16.72
CA PRO A 29 -14.63 0.40 15.84
C PRO A 29 -13.36 0.52 14.98
N GLU A 30 -12.94 1.71 14.53
CA GLU A 30 -11.73 1.83 13.68
C GLU A 30 -10.44 1.62 14.46
N ARG A 31 -10.37 2.05 15.73
CA ARG A 31 -9.23 1.76 16.61
C ARG A 31 -9.13 0.28 16.96
N LEU A 32 -10.28 -0.37 17.14
CA LEU A 32 -10.33 -1.82 17.34
C LEU A 32 -9.91 -2.55 16.05
N ALA A 33 -10.41 -2.10 14.90
CA ALA A 33 -10.04 -2.62 13.60
C ALA A 33 -8.54 -2.44 13.31
N ASP A 34 -7.91 -1.33 13.71
CA ASP A 34 -6.47 -1.10 13.54
C ASP A 34 -5.61 -1.97 14.49
N ARG A 35 -6.06 -2.21 15.73
CA ARG A 35 -5.36 -3.15 16.65
C ARG A 35 -5.51 -4.60 16.24
N VAL A 36 -6.73 -5.01 15.87
CA VAL A 36 -6.98 -6.29 15.22
C VAL A 36 -6.18 -6.34 13.92
N ALA A 37 -6.02 -5.21 13.22
CA ALA A 37 -5.18 -5.07 12.04
C ALA A 37 -3.66 -5.23 12.34
N GLY A 38 -3.18 -4.91 13.53
CA GLY A 38 -1.83 -5.29 13.95
C GLY A 38 -1.74 -6.78 14.30
N PHE A 39 -2.77 -7.29 14.97
CA PHE A 39 -2.74 -8.59 15.63
C PHE A 39 -2.91 -9.79 14.68
N THR A 40 -3.84 -9.75 13.71
CA THR A 40 -4.04 -10.88 12.77
C THR A 40 -2.82 -11.14 11.86
N GLY A 41 -1.89 -10.19 11.75
CA GLY A 41 -0.66 -10.36 10.97
C GLY A 41 0.54 -10.85 11.78
N SER A 42 0.39 -11.03 13.09
CA SER A 42 1.48 -11.40 13.98
C SER A 42 1.50 -12.90 14.25
N PHE A 43 2.70 -13.48 14.29
CA PHE A 43 2.94 -14.88 14.68
C PHE A 43 2.31 -15.24 16.05
N SER A 44 2.18 -14.24 16.94
CA SER A 44 1.53 -14.39 18.25
C SER A 44 0.05 -14.79 18.17
N PHE A 45 -0.69 -14.40 17.13
CA PHE A 45 -2.10 -14.76 16.95
C PHE A 45 -2.27 -16.25 16.69
N VAL A 46 -1.40 -16.81 15.85
CA VAL A 46 -1.38 -18.24 15.50
C VAL A 46 -1.03 -19.07 16.73
N LEU A 47 -0.02 -18.63 17.50
CA LEU A 47 0.39 -19.33 18.72
C LEU A 47 -0.73 -19.33 19.77
N PHE A 48 -1.46 -18.22 19.93
CA PHE A 48 -2.61 -18.15 20.83
C PHE A 48 -3.73 -19.13 20.43
N HIS A 49 -4.09 -19.19 19.14
CA HIS A 49 -5.11 -20.14 18.65
C HIS A 49 -4.68 -21.59 18.84
N LEU A 50 -3.41 -21.90 18.57
CA LEU A 50 -2.86 -23.23 18.78
C LEU A 50 -2.96 -23.64 20.27
N LEU A 51 -2.58 -22.74 21.18
CA LEU A 51 -2.68 -22.99 22.62
C LEU A 51 -4.12 -23.16 23.08
N LEU A 52 -5.07 -22.38 22.54
CA LEU A 52 -6.49 -22.49 22.86
C LEU A 52 -7.04 -23.86 22.42
N VAL A 53 -6.74 -24.28 21.19
CA VAL A 53 -7.15 -25.59 20.65
C VAL A 53 -6.55 -26.74 21.46
N VAL A 54 -5.25 -26.66 21.78
CA VAL A 54 -4.58 -27.67 22.61
C VAL A 54 -5.16 -27.71 24.02
N ALA A 55 -5.41 -26.55 24.63
CA ALA A 55 -6.04 -26.47 25.96
C ALA A 55 -7.46 -27.07 25.94
N TRP A 56 -8.25 -26.79 24.89
CA TRP A 56 -9.59 -27.37 24.72
C TRP A 56 -9.55 -28.89 24.59
N LEU A 57 -8.59 -29.39 23.80
CA LEU A 57 -8.37 -30.83 23.64
C LEU A 57 -8.00 -31.46 24.98
N VAL A 58 -7.06 -30.88 25.73
CA VAL A 58 -6.64 -31.37 27.05
C VAL A 58 -7.82 -31.41 28.02
N VAL A 59 -8.62 -30.33 28.10
CA VAL A 59 -9.79 -30.26 29.01
C VAL A 59 -10.86 -31.30 28.66
N ASN A 60 -11.09 -31.60 27.37
CA ASN A 60 -12.12 -32.56 26.96
C ASN A 60 -11.64 -34.02 26.85
N THR A 61 -10.32 -34.26 26.71
CA THR A 61 -9.74 -35.62 26.59
C THR A 61 -9.13 -36.14 27.88
N VAL A 62 -8.50 -35.28 28.68
CA VAL A 62 -8.02 -35.66 30.00
C VAL A 62 -9.24 -35.77 30.89
N THR A 63 -9.55 -37.00 31.30
CA THR A 63 -10.59 -37.31 32.28
C THR A 63 -10.22 -36.76 33.64
N LEU A 64 -10.26 -35.44 33.77
CA LEU A 64 -10.20 -34.76 35.06
C LEU A 64 -11.41 -35.22 35.87
N PRO A 65 -11.24 -35.79 37.08
CA PRO A 65 -12.32 -36.40 37.85
C PRO A 65 -13.44 -35.42 38.24
N LEU A 66 -13.27 -34.13 37.99
CA LEU A 66 -14.21 -33.06 38.33
C LEU A 66 -14.97 -32.49 37.12
N VAL A 67 -14.62 -32.84 35.88
CA VAL A 67 -15.18 -32.22 34.67
C VAL A 67 -15.73 -33.30 33.73
N ARG A 68 -17.05 -33.32 33.50
CA ARG A 68 -17.62 -34.17 32.45
C ARG A 68 -17.17 -33.64 31.08
N PRO A 69 -16.79 -34.50 30.12
CA PRO A 69 -16.50 -34.09 28.76
C PRO A 69 -17.72 -33.37 28.18
N PHE A 70 -17.58 -32.08 27.91
CA PHE A 70 -18.67 -31.26 27.37
C PHE A 70 -18.71 -31.33 25.83
N ASP A 71 -17.56 -31.53 25.19
CA ASP A 71 -17.39 -31.69 23.74
C ASP A 71 -16.65 -33.01 23.45
N PRO A 72 -17.35 -34.16 23.46
CA PRO A 72 -16.74 -35.45 23.15
C PRO A 72 -16.28 -35.51 21.69
N TYR A 73 -15.27 -36.34 21.42
CA TYR A 73 -14.81 -36.60 20.06
C TYR A 73 -16.01 -36.97 19.17
N PRO A 74 -16.27 -36.27 18.05
CA PRO A 74 -15.34 -35.53 17.19
C PRO A 74 -15.21 -33.99 17.41
N PHE A 75 -15.54 -33.45 18.58
CA PHE A 75 -15.44 -32.01 18.92
C PHE A 75 -16.30 -31.07 18.05
N SER A 76 -17.60 -31.34 17.94
CA SER A 76 -18.51 -30.55 17.11
C SER A 76 -18.58 -29.07 17.52
N LEU A 77 -18.52 -28.77 18.82
CA LEU A 77 -18.64 -27.38 19.28
C LEU A 77 -17.40 -26.57 18.94
N LEU A 78 -16.21 -27.13 19.19
CA LEU A 78 -14.96 -26.51 18.79
C LEU A 78 -14.93 -26.25 17.28
N GLY A 79 -15.35 -27.24 16.47
CA GLY A 79 -15.39 -27.12 15.01
C GLY A 79 -16.26 -25.96 14.53
N VAL A 80 -17.45 -25.79 15.10
CA VAL A 80 -18.35 -24.68 14.75
C VAL A 80 -17.76 -23.33 15.13
N ILE A 81 -17.17 -23.20 16.33
CA ILE A 81 -16.56 -21.95 16.80
C ILE A 81 -15.38 -21.56 15.89
N VAL A 82 -14.47 -22.49 15.61
CA VAL A 82 -13.30 -22.24 14.76
C VAL A 82 -13.71 -21.90 13.32
N ALA A 83 -14.74 -22.55 12.79
CA ALA A 83 -15.26 -22.24 11.45
C ALA A 83 -15.82 -20.81 11.38
N LEU A 84 -16.58 -20.38 12.39
CA LEU A 84 -17.08 -19.02 12.49
C LEU A 84 -15.94 -18.00 12.61
N GLU A 85 -14.96 -18.27 13.48
CA GLU A 85 -13.78 -17.42 13.63
C GLU A 85 -13.02 -17.28 12.29
N ALA A 86 -12.84 -18.38 11.55
CA ALA A 86 -12.18 -18.36 10.26
C ALA A 86 -12.89 -17.44 9.23
N VAL A 87 -14.23 -17.46 9.18
CA VAL A 87 -15.01 -16.57 8.30
C VAL A 87 -14.82 -15.10 8.67
N VAL A 88 -14.86 -14.79 9.97
CA VAL A 88 -14.60 -13.43 10.49
C VAL A 88 -13.19 -12.97 10.14
N LEU A 89 -12.18 -13.83 10.34
CA LEU A 89 -10.78 -13.55 10.01
C LEU A 89 -10.58 -13.32 8.52
N SER A 90 -11.17 -14.17 7.68
CA SER A 90 -11.11 -14.02 6.22
C SER A 90 -11.71 -12.69 5.77
N SER A 91 -12.82 -12.27 6.41
CA SER A 91 -13.44 -10.96 6.15
C SER A 91 -12.53 -9.80 6.55
N PHE A 92 -11.87 -9.87 7.71
CA PHE A 92 -10.88 -8.88 8.12
C PHE A 92 -9.66 -8.84 7.20
N ILE A 93 -9.17 -10.01 6.75
CA ILE A 93 -8.07 -10.14 5.80
C ILE A 93 -8.46 -9.46 4.48
N LEU A 94 -9.65 -9.74 3.94
CA LEU A 94 -10.13 -9.12 2.71
C LEU A 94 -10.25 -7.59 2.85
N MET A 95 -10.74 -7.11 4.00
CA MET A 95 -10.81 -5.67 4.29
C MET A 95 -9.42 -5.03 4.33
N ARG A 96 -8.43 -5.68 4.94
CA ARG A 96 -7.03 -5.24 4.95
C ARG A 96 -6.42 -5.26 3.55
N GLN A 97 -6.66 -6.31 2.78
CA GLN A 97 -6.19 -6.45 1.40
C GLN A 97 -6.76 -5.32 0.54
N ASN A 98 -8.07 -5.05 0.62
CA ASN A 98 -8.71 -3.96 -0.08
C ASN A 98 -8.10 -2.59 0.29
N ARG A 99 -7.83 -2.35 1.58
CA ARG A 99 -7.15 -1.12 2.03
C ARG A 99 -5.71 -1.02 1.52
N MET A 100 -4.96 -2.12 1.53
CA MET A 100 -3.59 -2.16 1.00
C MET A 100 -3.57 -1.95 -0.51
N MET A 101 -4.50 -2.54 -1.25
CA MET A 101 -4.65 -2.38 -2.70
C MET A 101 -4.94 -0.94 -3.07
N ARG A 102 -5.88 -0.26 -2.39
CA ARG A 102 -6.14 1.17 -2.59
C ARG A 102 -4.94 2.06 -2.30
N ARG A 103 -4.12 1.70 -1.31
CA ARG A 103 -2.86 2.41 -1.03
C ARG A 103 -1.78 2.10 -2.07
N GLY A 104 -1.74 0.87 -2.57
CA GLY A 104 -0.85 0.44 -3.65
C GLY A 104 -1.11 1.23 -4.93
N ASP A 105 -2.36 1.23 -5.40
CA ASP A 105 -2.79 1.95 -6.61
C ASP A 105 -2.42 3.44 -6.58
N ARG A 106 -2.60 4.10 -5.42
CA ARG A 106 -2.17 5.50 -5.24
C ARG A 106 -0.66 5.68 -5.31
N ARG A 107 0.11 4.74 -4.74
CA ARG A 107 1.60 4.78 -4.81
C ARG A 107 2.08 4.52 -6.22
N ASP A 108 1.44 3.60 -6.93
CA ASP A 108 1.78 3.27 -8.31
C ASP A 108 1.52 4.49 -9.21
N HIS A 109 0.39 5.17 -9.06
CA HIS A 109 0.12 6.41 -9.78
C HIS A 109 1.14 7.54 -9.48
N LEU A 110 1.55 7.70 -8.22
CA LEU A 110 2.58 8.67 -7.85
C LEU A 110 3.95 8.31 -8.42
N ASN A 111 4.35 7.04 -8.36
CA ASN A 111 5.60 6.57 -8.95
C ASN A 111 5.63 6.82 -10.45
N LEU A 112 4.55 6.51 -11.17
CA LEU A 112 4.43 6.81 -12.59
C LEU A 112 4.61 8.31 -12.87
N GLN A 113 4.02 9.20 -12.08
CA GLN A 113 4.23 10.64 -12.25
C GLN A 113 5.68 11.07 -12.04
N VAL A 114 6.35 10.53 -11.02
CA VAL A 114 7.76 10.82 -10.74
C VAL A 114 8.65 10.29 -11.86
N ASP A 115 8.38 9.09 -12.37
CA ASP A 115 9.11 8.50 -13.48
C ASP A 115 8.96 9.34 -14.75
N MET A 116 7.73 9.78 -15.07
CA MET A 116 7.46 10.67 -16.21
C MET A 116 8.17 12.03 -16.08
N LEU A 117 8.21 12.60 -14.87
CA LEU A 117 8.93 13.85 -14.62
C LEU A 117 10.44 13.65 -14.81
N THR A 118 10.98 12.56 -14.26
CA THR A 118 12.40 12.20 -14.37
C THR A 118 12.79 12.00 -15.83
N GLU A 119 11.96 11.32 -16.62
CA GLU A 119 12.20 11.13 -18.06
C GLU A 119 12.24 12.47 -18.81
N LYS A 120 11.34 13.40 -18.50
CA LYS A 120 11.35 14.76 -19.07
C LYS A 120 12.61 15.52 -18.69
N GLU A 121 13.02 15.48 -17.42
CA GLU A 121 14.24 16.14 -16.95
C GLU A 121 15.49 15.55 -17.62
N VAL A 122 15.59 14.23 -17.72
CA VAL A 122 16.68 13.54 -18.43
C VAL A 122 16.73 13.93 -19.90
N THR A 123 15.57 13.98 -20.57
CA THR A 123 15.48 14.41 -21.97
C THR A 123 15.95 15.85 -22.13
N LYS A 124 15.57 16.76 -21.22
CA LYS A 124 16.03 18.16 -21.23
C LYS A 124 17.52 18.26 -20.99
N LEU A 125 18.07 17.49 -20.05
CA LEU A 125 19.51 17.43 -19.82
C LEU A 125 20.25 16.94 -21.07
N LEU A 126 19.74 15.89 -21.73
CA LEU A 126 20.32 15.37 -22.96
C LEU A 126 20.29 16.42 -24.10
N GLN A 127 19.19 17.15 -24.24
CA GLN A 127 19.06 18.26 -25.19
C GLN A 127 20.07 19.39 -24.90
N MET A 128 20.23 19.77 -23.62
CA MET A 128 21.21 20.79 -23.20
C MET A 128 22.65 20.33 -23.45
N VAL A 129 23.00 19.09 -23.07
CA VAL A 129 24.33 18.52 -23.32
C VAL A 129 24.63 18.48 -24.81
N ARG A 130 23.65 18.08 -25.63
CA ARG A 130 23.80 18.05 -27.10
C ARG A 130 23.98 19.44 -27.70
N ALA A 131 23.29 20.46 -27.19
CA ALA A 131 23.49 21.84 -27.59
C ALA A 131 24.91 22.33 -27.25
N ILE A 132 25.42 22.01 -26.06
CA ILE A 132 26.80 22.34 -25.64
C ILE A 132 27.82 21.63 -26.54
N CYS A 133 27.67 20.32 -26.80
CA CYS A 133 28.55 19.57 -27.70
C CYS A 133 28.59 20.16 -29.11
N GLY A 134 27.44 20.65 -29.62
CA GLY A 134 27.36 21.36 -30.89
C GLY A 134 28.16 22.68 -30.88
N HIS A 135 28.01 23.49 -29.84
CA HIS A 135 28.78 24.73 -29.67
C HIS A 135 30.29 24.50 -29.55
N MET A 136 30.71 23.40 -28.93
CA MET A 136 32.13 23.05 -28.76
C MET A 136 32.76 22.37 -29.99
N GLY A 137 31.99 22.16 -31.08
CA GLY A 137 32.49 21.53 -32.30
C GLY A 137 32.63 20.00 -32.22
N LEU A 138 32.12 19.35 -31.18
CA LEU A 138 32.10 17.87 -31.02
C LEU A 138 30.89 17.24 -31.74
N GLN A 139 30.75 17.56 -33.03
CA GLN A 139 29.62 17.15 -33.86
C GLN A 139 29.52 15.62 -34.02
N ASN A 140 30.65 14.90 -33.94
CA ASN A 140 30.70 13.44 -34.01
C ASN A 140 29.98 12.73 -32.84
N ILE A 141 29.88 13.37 -31.67
CA ILE A 141 29.19 12.79 -30.49
C ILE A 141 27.71 13.20 -30.48
N ALA A 142 27.41 14.43 -30.89
CA ALA A 142 26.04 14.93 -30.99
C ALA A 142 25.23 14.33 -32.17
N GLY A 143 25.92 13.69 -33.13
CA GLY A 143 25.36 13.05 -34.30
C GLY A 143 25.03 11.56 -34.13
N ASP A 144 25.36 10.96 -32.98
CA ASP A 144 25.05 9.56 -32.70
C ASP A 144 23.54 9.31 -32.80
N SER A 145 23.16 8.27 -33.55
CA SER A 145 21.77 7.94 -33.83
C SER A 145 21.02 7.62 -32.55
N GLU A 146 21.68 6.97 -31.59
CA GLU A 146 21.12 6.54 -30.31
C GLU A 146 20.81 7.74 -29.39
N ILE A 147 21.74 8.70 -29.26
CA ILE A 147 21.53 9.94 -28.50
C ILE A 147 20.47 10.83 -29.16
N ARG A 148 20.39 10.84 -30.49
CA ARG A 148 19.37 11.60 -31.22
C ARG A 148 17.97 11.00 -31.06
N GLU A 149 17.87 9.69 -30.90
CA GLU A 149 16.63 8.98 -30.62
C GLU A 149 16.17 9.21 -29.18
N LEU A 150 17.07 9.07 -28.20
CA LEU A 150 16.80 9.33 -26.77
C LEU A 150 16.51 10.80 -26.44
N SER A 151 16.96 11.76 -27.27
CA SER A 151 16.70 13.21 -27.07
C SER A 151 15.47 13.74 -27.79
N ARG A 152 14.85 12.91 -28.65
CA ARG A 152 13.49 13.21 -29.09
C ARG A 152 12.60 13.05 -27.89
N ASP A 153 11.69 14.01 -27.68
CA ASP A 153 10.56 13.78 -26.77
C ASP A 153 9.91 12.47 -27.23
N THR A 154 10.11 11.39 -26.47
CA THR A 154 9.14 10.31 -26.46
C THR A 154 7.91 10.97 -25.86
N SER A 155 7.11 11.60 -26.70
CA SER A 155 5.93 12.33 -26.28
C SER A 155 5.08 11.33 -25.51
N ILE A 156 5.09 11.42 -24.19
CA ILE A 156 4.31 10.55 -23.31
C ILE A 156 2.82 10.61 -23.69
N GLU A 157 2.38 11.70 -24.35
CA GLU A 157 1.10 11.82 -25.04
C GLU A 157 0.85 10.69 -26.05
N SER A 158 1.83 10.35 -26.91
CA SER A 158 1.71 9.25 -27.88
C SER A 158 1.80 7.88 -27.23
N LEU A 159 2.56 7.75 -26.13
CA LEU A 159 2.63 6.49 -25.39
C LEU A 159 1.32 6.21 -24.63
N SER A 160 0.75 7.22 -23.98
CA SER A 160 -0.56 7.13 -23.30
C SER A 160 -1.68 6.85 -24.30
N GLN A 161 -1.70 7.51 -25.46
CA GLN A 161 -2.67 7.23 -26.53
C GLN A 161 -2.50 5.82 -27.10
N THR A 162 -1.27 5.36 -27.32
CA THR A 162 -1.02 3.99 -27.81
C THR A 162 -1.37 2.94 -26.76
N LEU A 163 -1.23 3.25 -25.46
CA LEU A 163 -1.57 2.35 -24.37
C LEU A 163 -3.09 2.28 -24.15
N ASP A 164 -3.81 3.41 -24.19
CA ASP A 164 -5.28 3.46 -24.15
C ASP A 164 -5.93 2.79 -25.37
N ASP A 165 -5.38 2.97 -26.58
CA ASP A 165 -5.87 2.29 -27.79
C ASP A 165 -5.62 0.76 -27.79
N ARG A 166 -4.67 0.29 -26.97
CA ARG A 166 -4.28 -1.13 -26.88
C ARG A 166 -4.84 -1.85 -25.66
N LEU A 167 -5.38 -1.14 -24.68
CA LEU A 167 -6.08 -1.69 -23.51
C LEU A 167 -7.60 -1.65 -23.76
N PRO A 168 -8.23 -2.78 -24.16
CA PRO A 168 -9.67 -2.83 -24.33
C PRO A 168 -10.35 -2.88 -22.95
N GLY A 169 -10.67 -1.71 -22.39
CA GLY A 169 -11.60 -1.55 -21.25
C GLY A 169 -11.11 -2.07 -19.89
N GLY A 170 -11.25 -1.23 -18.87
CA GLY A 170 -11.16 -1.64 -17.46
C GLY A 170 -12.34 -2.47 -16.99
#